data_AF-A0AA48HTG8-F1
#
_entry.id   AF-A0AA48HTG8-F1
#
_cell.length_a   1.000
_cell.length_b   1.000
_cell.length_c   1.000
_cell.angle_alpha   90.00
_cell.angle_beta   90.00
_cell.angle_gamma   90.00
#
_symmetry.space_group_name_H-M   'P 1'
#
loop_
_entity.id
_entity.type
_entity.pdbx_description
1 polymer ?
#
loop_
_entity_poly.entity_id
_entity_poly.type
_entity_poly.pdbx_seq_one_letter_code
_entity_poly.pdbx_strand_id
1 'polypeptide(L)'
;MQALYDFPVEHWKHIRTTNPIERTFATVRHRTTKTKGCLSRQTALAMTHQLMLSAKKKGRKCDGQNRLPEIIEGIEFRDGIKHKSKAA
;
A
#
# COMPACT_ATOMS: atom_id res chain seq x y z
N MET A 1 13.26 -12.31 11.11
CA MET A 1 12.82 -11.21 10.22
C MET A 1 12.70 -11.79 8.81
N GLN A 2 11.65 -12.56 8.52
CA GLN A 2 11.51 -13.27 7.22
C GLN A 2 10.11 -13.17 6.59
N ALA A 3 9.21 -12.32 7.10
CA ALA A 3 7.81 -12.26 6.62
C ALA A 3 7.63 -11.80 5.16
N LEU A 4 8.66 -11.27 4.49
CA LEU A 4 8.56 -10.77 3.12
C LEU A 4 8.46 -11.90 2.09
N TYR A 5 9.18 -13.00 2.32
CA TYR A 5 9.32 -14.11 1.38
C TYR A 5 8.17 -15.13 1.47
N ASP A 6 7.32 -14.96 2.49
CA ASP A 6 6.09 -15.72 2.72
C ASP A 6 4.94 -15.29 1.79
N PHE A 7 5.18 -14.30 0.92
CA PHE A 7 4.23 -13.84 -0.10
C PHE A 7 4.69 -14.26 -1.50
N PRO A 8 3.75 -14.40 -2.46
CA PRO A 8 4.08 -14.66 -3.86
C PRO A 8 5.12 -13.69 -4.43
N VAL A 9 5.98 -14.20 -5.30
CA VAL A 9 7.07 -13.43 -5.93
C VAL A 9 6.58 -12.13 -6.60
N GLU A 10 5.38 -12.20 -7.19
CA GLU A 10 4.70 -11.11 -7.90
C GLU A 10 4.42 -9.91 -6.97
N HIS A 11 4.15 -10.16 -5.69
CA HIS A 11 3.83 -9.13 -4.70
C HIS A 11 5.07 -8.43 -4.14
N TRP A 12 6.24 -9.05 -4.20
CA TRP A 12 7.45 -8.53 -3.56
C TRP A 12 7.82 -7.12 -3.99
N LYS A 13 7.55 -6.76 -5.26
CA LYS A 13 7.80 -5.41 -5.76
C LYS A 13 7.00 -4.35 -5.00
N HIS A 14 5.78 -4.69 -4.57
CA HIS A 14 4.88 -3.79 -3.83
C HIS A 14 5.22 -3.74 -2.35
N ILE A 15 5.56 -4.89 -1.75
CA ILE A 15 5.87 -4.98 -0.32
C ILE A 15 7.23 -4.34 -0.02
N ARG A 16 8.19 -4.43 -0.94
CA ARG A 16 9.54 -3.83 -0.79
C ARG A 16 9.59 -2.31 -1.02
N THR A 17 8.49 -1.67 -1.43
CA THR A 17 8.49 -0.24 -1.73
C THR A 17 7.62 0.55 -0.76
N THR A 18 8.11 1.71 -0.33
CA THR A 18 7.37 2.70 0.45
C THR A 18 6.63 3.70 -0.42
N ASN A 19 6.79 3.65 -1.75
CA ASN A 19 6.18 4.59 -2.70
C ASN A 19 4.65 4.74 -2.56
N PRO A 20 3.85 3.68 -2.30
CA PRO A 20 2.42 3.84 -2.04
C PRO A 20 2.10 4.78 -0.86
N ILE A 21 2.97 4.79 0.15
CA ILE A 21 2.86 5.66 1.33
C ILE A 21 3.45 7.04 1.01
N GLU A 22 4.67 7.11 0.50
CA GLU A 22 5.35 8.37 0.23
C GLU A 22 4.61 9.24 -0.79
N ARG A 23 4.08 8.64 -1.87
CA ARG A 23 3.38 9.37 -2.93
C ARG A 23 2.05 9.96 -2.46
N THR A 24 1.34 9.27 -1.58
CA THR A 24 0.06 9.77 -1.04
C THR A 24 0.31 10.97 -0.13
N PHE A 25 1.32 10.90 0.75
CA PHE A 25 1.68 12.00 1.64
C PHE A 25 2.45 13.15 0.97
N ALA A 26 3.15 12.90 -0.14
CA ALA A 26 3.88 13.94 -0.87
C ALA A 26 2.97 15.12 -1.28
N THR A 27 1.74 14.82 -1.72
CA THR A 27 0.76 15.85 -2.11
C THR A 27 0.26 16.64 -0.90
N VAL A 28 0.01 15.96 0.22
CA VAL A 28 -0.39 16.60 1.47
C VAL A 28 0.71 17.55 1.93
N ARG A 29 1.95 17.06 2.06
CA ARG A 29 3.11 17.88 2.47
C ARG A 29 3.30 19.08 1.57
N HIS A 30 3.22 18.90 0.25
CA HIS A 30 3.34 19.99 -0.72
C HIS A 30 2.29 21.08 -0.47
N ARG A 31 1.03 20.70 -0.26
CA ARG A 31 -0.05 21.66 0.01
C ARG A 31 0.08 22.31 1.39
N THR A 32 0.44 21.55 2.42
CA THR A 32 0.69 22.07 3.77
C THR A 32 1.78 23.14 3.79
N THR A 33 2.89 22.94 3.06
CA THR A 33 3.95 23.96 2.97
C THR A 33 3.45 25.25 2.31
N LYS A 34 2.57 25.14 1.29
CA LYS A 34 2.01 26.29 0.58
C LYS A 34 0.94 27.05 1.35
N THR A 35 0.19 26.39 2.23
CA THR A 35 -0.93 26.98 2.98
C THR A 35 -0.61 27.21 4.46
N LYS A 36 0.67 27.12 4.83
CA LYS A 36 1.15 27.31 6.20
C LYS A 36 0.74 28.69 6.72
N GLY A 37 -0.01 28.72 7.83
CA GLY A 37 -0.48 29.96 8.48
C GLY A 37 -1.78 30.54 7.89
N CYS A 38 -2.31 30.01 6.79
CA CYS A 38 -3.52 30.55 6.14
C CYS A 38 -4.81 29.78 6.46
N LEU A 39 -4.72 28.67 7.19
CA LEU A 39 -5.82 27.75 7.42
C LEU A 39 -6.15 27.62 8.91
N SER A 40 -7.44 27.61 9.23
CA SER A 40 -7.92 27.13 10.53
C SER A 40 -7.67 25.62 10.66
N ARG A 41 -7.65 25.10 11.89
CA ARG A 41 -7.50 23.66 12.15
C ARG A 41 -8.54 22.81 11.41
N GLN A 42 -9.80 23.26 11.38
CA GLN A 42 -10.89 22.53 10.71
C GLN A 42 -10.68 22.52 9.19
N THR A 43 -10.33 23.66 8.59
CA THR A 43 -10.07 23.75 7.14
C THR A 43 -8.86 22.92 6.73
N ALA A 44 -7.80 22.90 7.55
CA ALA A 44 -6.60 22.07 7.30
C ALA A 44 -6.91 20.57 7.35
N LEU A 45 -7.78 20.13 8.25
CA LEU A 45 -8.24 18.74 8.33
C LEU A 45 -9.08 18.36 7.11
N ALA A 46 -10.04 19.21 6.73
CA ALA A 46 -10.87 18.98 5.54
C ALA A 46 -10.03 18.93 4.26
N MET A 47 -9.06 19.85 4.11
CA MET A 47 -8.10 19.85 3.00
C MET A 47 -7.31 18.54 2.95
N THR A 48 -6.70 18.13 4.07
CA THR A 48 -5.91 16.89 4.13
C THR A 48 -6.77 15.68 3.77
N HIS A 49 -7.99 15.59 4.31
CA HIS A 49 -8.93 14.53 4.00
C HIS A 49 -9.25 14.46 2.49
N GLN A 50 -9.58 15.61 1.88
CA GLN A 50 -9.90 15.66 0.45
C GLN A 50 -8.71 15.34 -0.46
N LEU A 51 -7.49 15.73 -0.07
CA LEU A 51 -6.26 15.37 -0.77
C LEU A 51 -6.00 13.85 -0.72
N MET A 52 -6.22 13.23 0.44
CA MET A 52 -6.08 11.77 0.60
C MET A 52 -7.13 11.01 -0.23
N LEU A 53 -8.38 11.46 -0.25
CA LEU A 53 -9.43 10.89 -1.12
C LEU A 53 -9.07 11.02 -2.61
N SER A 54 -8.49 12.16 -3.00
CA SER A 54 -8.05 12.39 -4.38
C SER A 54 -6.86 11.50 -4.76
N ALA A 55 -5.92 11.28 -3.83
CA ALA A 55 -4.77 10.41 -4.04
C ALA A 55 -5.18 8.93 -4.20
N LYS A 56 -6.18 8.46 -3.42
CA LYS A 56 -6.74 7.11 -3.50
C LYS A 56 -7.18 6.75 -4.92
N LYS A 57 -7.81 7.69 -5.64
CA LYS A 57 -8.31 7.46 -7.02
C LYS A 57 -7.22 7.12 -8.03
N LYS A 58 -5.97 7.54 -7.78
CA LYS A 58 -4.82 7.34 -8.68
C LYS A 58 -3.93 6.15 -8.28
N GLY A 59 -4.37 5.31 -7.33
CA GLY A 59 -3.59 4.15 -6.86
C GLY A 59 -3.28 3.16 -7.97
N ARG A 60 -2.05 2.61 -8.00
CA ARG A 60 -1.71 1.51 -8.90
C ARG A 60 -2.22 0.20 -8.27
N LYS A 61 -2.78 -0.67 -9.10
CA LYS A 61 -3.13 -2.05 -8.69
C LYS A 61 -1.87 -2.84 -8.34
N CYS A 62 -1.98 -3.77 -7.38
CA CYS A 62 -0.91 -4.72 -7.09
C CYS A 62 -0.67 -5.62 -8.31
N ASP A 63 0.58 -5.97 -8.58
CA ASP A 63 0.89 -7.04 -9.54
C ASP A 63 0.53 -8.38 -8.88
N GLY A 64 0.04 -9.34 -9.65
CA GLY A 64 -0.29 -10.67 -9.12
C GLY A 64 -1.59 -10.77 -8.34
N GLN A 65 -2.57 -9.88 -8.58
CA GLN A 65 -3.87 -9.88 -7.87
C GLN A 65 -4.58 -11.24 -7.89
N ASN A 66 -4.32 -12.06 -8.91
CA ASN A 66 -4.87 -13.41 -9.06
C ASN A 66 -4.42 -14.37 -7.93
N ARG A 67 -3.34 -14.05 -7.22
CA ARG A 67 -2.79 -14.84 -6.11
C ARG A 67 -3.36 -14.42 -4.75
N LEU A 68 -4.16 -13.36 -4.68
CA LEU A 68 -4.79 -12.90 -3.43
C LEU A 68 -5.68 -13.96 -2.77
N PRO A 69 -6.50 -14.75 -3.50
CA PRO A 69 -7.29 -15.81 -2.89
C PRO A 69 -6.42 -16.86 -2.18
N GLU A 70 -5.28 -17.22 -2.78
CA GLU A 70 -4.34 -18.20 -2.21
C GLU A 70 -3.75 -17.72 -0.87
N ILE A 71 -3.52 -16.41 -0.73
CA ILE A 71 -3.06 -15.80 0.53
C ILE A 71 -4.19 -15.78 1.57
N ILE A 72 -5.42 -15.48 1.15
CA ILE A 72 -6.59 -15.45 2.04
C ILE A 72 -6.92 -16.85 2.57
N GLU A 73 -6.75 -17.89 1.74
CA GLU A 73 -6.88 -19.30 2.11
C GLU A 73 -5.74 -19.79 3.04
N GLY A 74 -4.72 -18.97 3.28
CA GLY A 74 -3.61 -19.30 4.17
C GLY A 74 -2.61 -20.29 3.56
N ILE A 75 -2.52 -20.36 2.22
CA ILE A 75 -1.53 -21.20 1.57
C ILE A 75 -0.13 -20.69 1.86
N GLU A 76 0.76 -21.57 2.32
CA GLU A 76 2.16 -21.22 2.57
C GLU A 76 2.91 -20.99 1.26
N PHE A 77 3.61 -19.84 1.19
CA PHE A 77 4.63 -19.60 0.19
C PHE A 77 5.99 -19.65 0.88
N ARG A 78 6.96 -20.33 0.26
CA ARG A 78 8.37 -20.25 0.66
C ARG A 78 9.15 -19.67 -0.49
N ASP A 79 9.90 -18.60 -0.23
CA ASP A 79 10.63 -17.85 -1.24
C ASP A 79 9.76 -17.50 -2.47
N GLY A 80 8.48 -17.18 -2.22
CA GLY A 80 7.52 -16.78 -3.25
C GLY A 80 6.98 -17.91 -4.11
N ILE A 81 7.33 -19.16 -3.79
CA ILE A 81 6.84 -20.37 -4.45
C ILE A 81 5.77 -21.02 -3.58
N LYS A 82 4.64 -21.37 -4.22
CA LYS A 82 3.52 -22.05 -3.57
C LYS A 82 3.97 -23.43 -3.08
N HIS A 83 3.92 -23.64 -1.76
CA HIS A 83 4.08 -24.96 -1.18
C HIS A 83 2.71 -25.60 -1.01
N LYS A 84 2.45 -26.70 -1.72
CA LYS A 84 1.31 -27.55 -1.39
C LYS A 84 1.66 -28.27 -0.10
N SER A 85 0.96 -27.95 0.99
CA SER A 85 0.92 -28.86 2.14
C SER A 85 0.46 -30.23 1.63
N LYS A 86 1.27 -31.28 1.86
CA LYS A 86 0.82 -32.66 1.69
C LYS A 86 -0.31 -32.84 2.71
N ALA A 87 -1.55 -33.00 2.22
CA ALA A 87 -2.57 -33.67 3.01
C ALA A 87 -2.01 -35.06 3.38
N ALA A 88 -1.82 -35.28 4.69
CA ALA A 88 -1.56 -36.58 5.26
C ALA A 88 -2.86 -37.38 5.31
#